data_AF-A0A850RXP5-F1
#
_entry.id   AF-A0A850RXP5-F1
#
_cell.length_a   1.000
_cell.length_b   1.000
_cell.length_c   1.000
_cell.angle_alpha   90.00
_cell.angle_beta   90.00
_cell.angle_gamma   90.00
#
_symmetry.space_group_name_H-M   'P 1'
#
loop_
_entity.id
_entity.type
_entity.pdbx_description
1 polymer ?
#
loop_
_entity_poly.entity_id
_entity_poly.type
_entity_poly.pdbx_seq_one_letter_code
_entity_poly.pdbx_strand_id
1 'polypeptide(L)'
;MDKAESGIEHVMNLDEEFDTYGIKQANGITEAKRVSVKQMLATGVIGSLVLVLGLWPAAEQSSAEQITVTAHYGNVRDTPDNSGKVISRVKMGEIVYKLAEKDGWFHIRQTDSETTAWVHRSVFSPRLQVGVQLANIRQQPTAKGGIVTRLKKGDYVTKTGEQEGWYQVKLDSGKTAWAHSSIF
;
A
#
# COMPACT_ATOMS: atom_id res chain seq x y z
N MET A 1 -44.27 -0.73 -23.60
CA MET A 1 -43.63 -1.49 -22.52
C MET A 1 -42.38 -2.09 -23.11
N ASP A 2 -41.22 -1.46 -22.93
CA ASP A 2 -39.93 -2.06 -23.27
C ASP A 2 -39.00 -1.86 -22.08
N LYS A 3 -38.49 -2.99 -21.58
CA LYS A 3 -37.61 -3.08 -20.42
C LYS A 3 -36.28 -2.41 -20.75
N ALA A 4 -35.94 -1.37 -19.99
CA ALA A 4 -34.56 -0.95 -19.85
C ALA A 4 -33.80 -2.08 -19.13
N GLU A 5 -32.93 -2.77 -19.86
CA GLU A 5 -32.01 -3.73 -19.27
C GLU A 5 -31.02 -2.97 -18.38
N SER A 6 -31.10 -3.32 -17.11
CA SER A 6 -30.25 -2.93 -16.01
C SER A 6 -28.77 -3.18 -16.36
N GLY A 7 -28.06 -2.12 -16.73
CA GLY A 7 -26.60 -2.06 -16.66
C GLY A 7 -26.18 -2.17 -15.20
N ILE A 8 -25.98 -3.40 -14.73
CA ILE A 8 -25.33 -3.65 -13.45
C ILE A 8 -23.87 -3.28 -13.67
N GLU A 9 -23.47 -2.10 -13.20
CA GLU A 9 -22.05 -1.82 -12.97
C GLU A 9 -21.53 -2.98 -12.12
N HIS A 10 -20.64 -3.77 -12.72
CA HIS A 10 -19.97 -4.86 -12.03
C HIS A 10 -19.01 -4.20 -11.03
N VAL A 11 -19.54 -3.89 -9.85
CA VAL A 11 -18.73 -3.53 -8.69
C VAL A 11 -18.00 -4.82 -8.32
N MET A 12 -16.79 -5.02 -8.87
CA MET A 12 -15.93 -6.11 -8.43
C MET A 12 -15.72 -5.96 -6.94
N ASN A 13 -16.07 -7.01 -6.19
CA ASN A 13 -15.83 -7.06 -4.76
C ASN A 13 -14.31 -7.10 -4.53
N LEU A 14 -13.83 -6.33 -3.56
CA LEU A 14 -12.43 -6.32 -3.13
C LEU A 14 -11.87 -7.72 -2.87
N ASP A 15 -12.68 -8.62 -2.31
CA ASP A 15 -12.29 -10.00 -2.07
C ASP A 15 -11.99 -10.76 -3.38
N GLU A 16 -12.79 -10.56 -4.43
CA GLU A 16 -12.57 -11.16 -5.76
C GLU A 16 -11.34 -10.55 -6.46
N GLU A 17 -11.12 -9.24 -6.28
CA GLU A 17 -9.92 -8.55 -6.79
C GLU A 17 -8.66 -9.10 -6.09
N PHE A 18 -8.70 -9.28 -4.78
CA PHE A 18 -7.59 -9.82 -4.00
C PHE A 18 -7.27 -11.26 -4.35
N ASP A 19 -8.28 -12.12 -4.53
CA ASP A 19 -8.07 -13.48 -4.99
C ASP A 19 -7.44 -13.53 -6.39
N THR A 20 -7.89 -12.66 -7.31
CA THR A 20 -7.31 -12.51 -8.65
C THR A 20 -5.81 -12.23 -8.60
N TYR A 21 -5.39 -11.40 -7.65
CA TYR A 21 -3.99 -11.04 -7.46
C TYR A 21 -3.27 -11.89 -6.41
N GLY A 22 -3.89 -12.92 -5.83
CA GLY A 22 -3.29 -13.78 -4.82
C GLY A 22 -2.93 -13.05 -3.52
N ILE A 23 -3.63 -11.97 -3.19
CA ILE A 23 -3.47 -11.19 -1.96
C ILE A 23 -4.26 -11.89 -0.86
N LYS A 24 -3.55 -12.42 0.14
CA LYS A 24 -4.18 -13.25 1.18
C LYS A 24 -4.83 -12.45 2.31
N GLN A 25 -4.46 -11.18 2.48
CA GLN A 25 -4.98 -10.28 3.51
C GLN A 25 -4.90 -8.82 3.02
N ALA A 26 -5.95 -8.04 3.28
CA ALA A 26 -5.96 -6.60 3.05
C ALA A 26 -6.04 -5.84 4.37
N ASN A 27 -5.26 -4.77 4.45
CA ASN A 27 -5.27 -3.86 5.58
C ASN A 27 -6.45 -2.89 5.43
N GLY A 28 -7.49 -3.16 6.20
CA GLY A 28 -8.42 -2.15 6.70
C GLY A 28 -9.51 -1.60 5.79
N ILE A 29 -10.06 -2.46 4.94
CA ILE A 29 -11.44 -2.35 4.50
C ILE A 29 -12.03 -3.75 4.53
N THR A 30 -12.52 -4.15 5.70
CA THR A 30 -13.64 -5.07 5.71
C THR A 30 -14.78 -4.33 5.02
N GLU A 31 -15.26 -4.83 3.88
CA GLU A 31 -16.64 -4.52 3.51
C GLU A 31 -17.46 -4.79 4.77
N ALA A 32 -18.25 -3.80 5.22
CA ALA A 32 -19.22 -4.07 6.26
C ALA A 32 -20.17 -5.10 5.66
N LYS A 33 -19.88 -6.39 5.90
CA LYS A 33 -20.64 -7.54 5.46
C LYS A 33 -22.07 -7.20 5.79
N ARG A 34 -22.85 -6.77 4.79
CA ARG A 34 -24.25 -6.44 4.97
C ARG A 34 -24.86 -7.78 5.32
N VAL A 35 -25.04 -8.03 6.60
CA VAL A 35 -25.73 -9.22 7.08
C VAL A 35 -27.09 -9.14 6.43
N SER A 36 -27.32 -9.99 5.43
CA SER A 36 -28.58 -10.06 4.74
C SER A 36 -29.62 -10.45 5.78
N VAL A 37 -30.47 -9.49 6.17
CA VAL A 37 -31.55 -9.70 7.15
C VAL A 37 -32.46 -10.88 6.73
N LYS A 38 -32.43 -11.26 5.44
CA LYS A 38 -33.13 -12.44 4.90
C LYS A 38 -32.64 -13.78 5.46
N GLN A 39 -31.45 -13.88 6.07
CA GLN A 39 -30.98 -15.11 6.72
C GLN A 39 -31.34 -15.23 8.21
N MET A 40 -31.99 -14.24 8.83
CA MET A 40 -32.43 -14.33 10.23
C MET A 40 -33.77 -15.02 10.44
N LEU A 41 -34.47 -15.43 9.38
CA LEU A 41 -35.77 -16.11 9.48
C LEU A 41 -35.71 -17.50 8.85
N ALA A 42 -34.88 -18.37 9.41
CA ALA A 42 -35.04 -19.81 9.19
C ALA A 42 -34.84 -20.53 10.52
N THR A 43 -35.91 -21.24 10.92
CA THR A 43 -36.03 -22.17 12.03
C THR A 43 -36.06 -21.55 13.43
N GLY A 44 -37.27 -21.22 13.87
CA GLY A 44 -37.60 -21.36 15.28
C GLY A 44 -37.69 -22.84 15.64
N VAL A 45 -36.88 -23.28 16.61
CA VAL A 45 -37.23 -24.34 17.55
C VAL A 45 -36.65 -23.95 18.91
N ILE A 46 -37.56 -23.90 19.88
CA ILE A 46 -37.34 -23.65 21.30
C ILE A 46 -36.64 -24.88 21.90
N GLY A 47 -35.60 -24.66 22.70
CA GLY A 47 -35.15 -25.65 23.69
C GLY A 47 -33.64 -25.82 23.77
N SER A 48 -33.11 -25.41 24.92
CA SER A 48 -31.83 -25.86 25.49
C SER A 48 -30.53 -25.21 24.97
N LEU A 49 -30.01 -24.32 25.83
CA LEU A 49 -28.59 -24.12 26.12
C LEU A 49 -27.64 -23.82 24.94
N VAL A 50 -27.68 -22.59 24.43
CA VAL A 50 -26.49 -21.98 23.82
C VAL A 50 -26.25 -20.62 24.48
N LEU A 51 -25.77 -20.67 25.72
CA LEU A 51 -25.09 -19.55 26.37
C LEU A 51 -23.65 -19.47 25.83
N VAL A 52 -23.49 -19.43 24.50
CA VAL A 52 -22.24 -18.98 23.86
C VAL A 52 -22.32 -17.45 23.79
N LEU A 53 -22.49 -16.83 24.95
CA LEU A 53 -22.32 -15.39 25.11
C LEU A 53 -20.82 -15.16 25.31
N GLY A 54 -20.13 -14.68 24.27
CA GLY A 54 -18.91 -13.92 24.49
C GLY A 54 -17.68 -14.27 23.67
N LEU A 55 -17.74 -15.19 22.72
CA LEU A 55 -16.71 -15.27 21.66
C LEU A 55 -17.30 -14.80 20.33
N TRP A 56 -17.86 -13.58 20.33
CA TRP A 56 -17.92 -12.84 19.09
C TRP A 56 -16.47 -12.53 18.74
N PRO A 57 -15.93 -12.96 17.58
CA PRO A 57 -14.64 -12.47 17.16
C PRO A 57 -14.81 -10.94 17.10
N ALA A 58 -14.08 -10.21 17.95
CA ALA A 58 -13.89 -8.80 17.71
C ALA A 58 -13.45 -8.73 16.26
N ALA A 59 -14.31 -8.20 15.39
CA ALA A 59 -13.94 -7.97 14.01
C ALA A 59 -12.65 -7.17 14.14
N GLU A 60 -11.52 -7.79 13.79
CA GLU A 60 -10.23 -7.14 13.85
C GLU A 60 -10.36 -6.00 12.84
N GLN A 61 -10.70 -4.83 13.37
CA GLN A 61 -10.81 -3.60 12.62
C GLN A 61 -9.38 -3.23 12.25
N SER A 62 -8.86 -3.92 11.24
CA SER A 62 -7.60 -3.54 10.62
C SER A 62 -7.80 -2.09 10.16
N SER A 63 -6.93 -1.21 10.63
CA SER A 63 -6.92 0.18 10.15
C SER A 63 -6.04 0.21 8.91
N ALA A 64 -6.57 0.69 7.79
CA ALA A 64 -5.78 0.81 6.58
C ALA A 64 -4.63 1.79 6.83
N GLU A 65 -3.41 1.38 6.48
CA GLU A 65 -2.20 2.18 6.73
C GLU A 65 -2.24 3.45 5.87
N GLN A 66 -2.27 4.62 6.49
CA GLN A 66 -2.22 5.89 5.77
C GLN A 66 -0.78 6.19 5.32
N ILE A 67 -0.62 6.46 4.03
CA ILE A 67 0.68 6.82 3.44
C ILE A 67 0.55 8.11 2.64
N THR A 68 1.61 8.92 2.62
CA THR A 68 1.67 10.19 1.90
C THR A 68 2.50 10.06 0.65
N VAL A 69 2.02 10.64 -0.45
CA VAL A 69 2.73 10.70 -1.72
C VAL A 69 3.91 11.66 -1.60
N THR A 70 5.11 11.16 -1.86
CA THR A 70 6.36 11.95 -1.75
C THR A 70 6.92 12.33 -3.11
N ALA A 71 6.54 11.64 -4.18
CA ALA A 71 6.86 12.04 -5.54
C ALA A 71 6.01 13.24 -6.00
N HIS A 72 6.56 14.10 -6.88
CA HIS A 72 5.81 15.19 -7.49
C HIS A 72 4.51 14.72 -8.15
N TYR A 73 4.61 13.60 -8.88
CA TYR A 73 3.49 12.92 -9.52
C TYR A 73 3.69 11.40 -9.49
N GLY A 74 2.59 10.66 -9.37
CA GLY A 74 2.58 9.20 -9.49
C GLY A 74 1.38 8.72 -10.29
N ASN A 75 1.59 7.78 -11.20
CA ASN A 75 0.50 7.19 -11.96
C ASN A 75 -0.23 6.14 -11.10
N VAL A 76 -1.55 6.20 -11.12
CA VAL A 76 -2.46 5.21 -10.54
C VAL A 76 -2.97 4.33 -11.68
N ARG A 77 -2.89 3.02 -11.50
CA ARG A 77 -3.18 2.03 -12.54
C ARG A 77 -4.22 1.01 -12.08
N ASP A 78 -4.88 0.38 -13.04
CA ASP A 78 -5.85 -0.70 -12.78
C ASP A 78 -5.19 -2.04 -12.40
N THR A 79 -3.93 -2.21 -12.76
CA THR A 79 -3.15 -3.45 -12.58
C THR A 79 -1.76 -3.13 -11.99
N PRO A 80 -1.16 -4.05 -11.21
CA PRO A 80 0.15 -3.87 -10.56
C PRO A 80 1.31 -4.04 -11.54
N ASP A 81 1.27 -3.35 -12.67
CA ASP A 81 2.30 -3.45 -13.69
C ASP A 81 2.48 -2.15 -14.49
N ASN A 82 3.63 -2.02 -15.16
CA ASN A 82 3.97 -0.80 -15.90
C ASN A 82 3.22 -0.65 -17.23
N SER A 83 2.64 -1.73 -17.75
CA SER A 83 1.78 -1.77 -18.95
C SER A 83 0.30 -1.52 -18.66
N GLY A 84 -0.10 -1.55 -17.40
CA GLY A 84 -1.47 -1.38 -16.93
C GLY A 84 -2.05 -0.02 -17.33
N LYS A 85 -3.36 0.07 -17.48
CA LYS A 85 -3.99 1.32 -17.88
C LYS A 85 -3.87 2.33 -16.76
N VAL A 86 -3.40 3.54 -17.07
CA VAL A 86 -3.41 4.65 -16.10
C VAL A 86 -4.84 5.15 -15.95
N ILE A 87 -5.39 5.03 -14.74
CA ILE A 87 -6.76 5.46 -14.42
C ILE A 87 -6.79 6.88 -13.85
N SER A 88 -5.77 7.26 -13.08
CA SER A 88 -5.63 8.59 -12.48
C SER A 88 -4.17 8.89 -12.13
N ARG A 89 -3.93 10.05 -11.51
CA ARG A 89 -2.60 10.48 -11.08
C ARG A 89 -2.70 11.11 -9.69
N VAL A 90 -1.79 10.72 -8.82
CA VAL A 90 -1.59 11.34 -7.51
C VAL A 90 -0.50 12.39 -7.55
N LYS A 91 -0.56 13.38 -6.67
CA LYS A 91 0.44 14.46 -6.52
C LYS A 91 1.04 14.48 -5.12
N MET A 92 2.22 15.10 -5.01
CA MET A 92 2.93 15.23 -3.74
C MET A 92 2.05 15.83 -2.64
N GLY A 93 2.09 15.21 -1.46
CA GLY A 93 1.31 15.62 -0.29
C GLY A 93 -0.08 14.99 -0.19
N GLU A 94 -0.56 14.30 -1.23
CA GLU A 94 -1.81 13.53 -1.12
C GLU A 94 -1.65 12.35 -0.16
N ILE A 95 -2.73 12.08 0.58
CA ILE A 95 -2.84 10.96 1.52
C ILE A 95 -3.71 9.89 0.87
N VAL A 96 -3.21 8.65 0.90
CA VAL A 96 -3.92 7.47 0.43
C VAL A 96 -3.83 6.36 1.48
N TYR A 97 -4.74 5.41 1.40
CA TYR A 97 -4.77 4.25 2.29
C TYR A 97 -4.14 3.05 1.59
N LYS A 98 -3.06 2.49 2.15
CA LYS A 98 -2.43 1.26 1.67
C LYS A 98 -3.20 0.05 2.15
N LEU A 99 -3.73 -0.70 1.20
CA LEU A 99 -4.55 -1.89 1.42
C LEU A 99 -3.69 -3.15 1.35
N ALA A 100 -2.84 -3.24 0.34
CA ALA A 100 -1.96 -4.39 0.15
C ALA A 100 -0.68 -3.98 -0.59
N GLU A 101 0.31 -4.88 -0.58
CA GLU A 101 1.51 -4.78 -1.40
C GLU A 101 1.67 -6.07 -2.21
N LYS A 102 1.96 -5.93 -3.50
CA LYS A 102 2.32 -7.02 -4.39
C LYS A 102 3.42 -6.57 -5.35
N ASP A 103 4.55 -7.27 -5.36
CA ASP A 103 5.64 -7.06 -6.31
C ASP A 103 6.12 -5.59 -6.44
N GLY A 104 6.13 -4.85 -5.33
CA GLY A 104 6.51 -3.43 -5.28
C GLY A 104 5.42 -2.45 -5.71
N TRP A 105 4.20 -2.93 -5.91
CA TRP A 105 3.00 -2.14 -6.12
C TRP A 105 2.14 -2.14 -4.86
N PHE A 106 1.63 -0.97 -4.52
CA PHE A 106 0.68 -0.80 -3.44
C PHE A 106 -0.72 -0.75 -4.03
N HIS A 107 -1.58 -1.63 -3.54
CA HIS A 107 -3.02 -1.47 -3.73
C HIS A 107 -3.48 -0.41 -2.74
N ILE A 108 -4.07 0.66 -3.26
CA ILE A 108 -4.41 1.85 -2.50
C ILE A 108 -5.85 2.26 -2.74
N ARG A 109 -6.44 2.88 -1.73
CA ARG A 109 -7.69 3.63 -1.84
C ARG A 109 -7.38 5.12 -1.73
N GLN A 110 -7.84 5.91 -2.70
CA GLN A 110 -7.74 7.37 -2.63
C GLN A 110 -8.75 7.90 -1.60
N THR A 111 -8.46 9.06 -1.00
CA THR A 111 -9.36 9.65 0.00
C THR A 111 -10.67 10.17 -0.64
N ASP A 112 -10.58 10.61 -1.89
CA ASP A 112 -11.69 11.24 -2.62
C ASP A 112 -12.56 10.24 -3.42
N SER A 113 -12.19 8.96 -3.44
CA SER A 113 -12.91 7.92 -4.19
C SER A 113 -12.92 6.59 -3.44
N GLU A 114 -14.06 5.89 -3.46
CA GLU A 114 -14.15 4.51 -2.95
C GLU A 114 -13.41 3.51 -3.84
N THR A 115 -13.04 3.90 -5.07
CA THR A 115 -12.31 3.07 -6.03
C THR A 115 -10.89 2.78 -5.54
N THR A 116 -10.52 1.51 -5.63
CA THR A 116 -9.17 1.00 -5.36
C THR A 116 -8.36 0.84 -6.63
N ALA A 117 -7.04 0.93 -6.50
CA ALA A 117 -6.13 0.91 -7.63
C ALA A 117 -4.69 0.63 -7.21
N TRP A 118 -3.79 0.52 -8.19
CA TRP A 118 -2.39 0.19 -7.99
C TRP A 118 -1.48 1.39 -8.22
N VAL A 119 -0.56 1.63 -7.28
CA VAL A 119 0.47 2.66 -7.38
C VAL A 119 1.83 2.06 -7.02
N HIS A 120 2.84 2.29 -7.85
CA HIS A 120 4.17 1.75 -7.60
C HIS A 120 4.79 2.38 -6.34
N ARG A 121 5.43 1.57 -5.49
CA ARG A 121 6.03 1.99 -4.21
C ARG A 121 6.96 3.21 -4.31
N SER A 122 7.63 3.40 -5.46
CA SER A 122 8.53 4.54 -5.67
C SER A 122 7.83 5.89 -5.54
N VAL A 123 6.52 5.96 -5.75
CA VAL A 123 5.72 7.19 -5.61
C VAL A 123 5.66 7.66 -4.15
N PHE A 124 5.82 6.73 -3.21
CA PHE A 124 5.82 7.00 -1.77
C PHE A 124 7.23 7.06 -1.18
N SER A 125 8.27 6.83 -1.99
CA SER A 125 9.66 6.79 -1.53
C SER A 125 10.33 8.18 -1.63
N PRO A 126 10.75 8.80 -0.51
CA PRO A 126 11.36 10.12 -0.52
C PRO A 126 12.65 10.16 -1.33
N ARG A 127 12.88 11.26 -2.06
CA ARG A 127 14.21 11.57 -2.61
C ARG A 127 15.00 12.41 -1.62
N LEU A 128 16.19 11.94 -1.26
CA LEU A 128 17.10 12.61 -0.35
C LEU A 128 18.27 13.19 -1.13
N GLN A 129 18.62 14.44 -0.84
CA GLN A 129 19.79 15.11 -1.41
C GLN A 129 20.97 14.98 -0.45
N VAL A 130 22.15 14.66 -0.96
CA VAL A 130 23.37 14.60 -0.17
C VAL A 130 23.81 16.03 0.21
N GLY A 131 23.90 16.30 1.51
CA GLY A 131 24.29 17.61 2.07
C GLY A 131 25.79 17.80 2.26
N VAL A 132 26.56 16.71 2.37
CA VAL A 132 28.01 16.72 2.63
C VAL A 132 28.83 16.65 1.34
N GLN A 133 30.08 17.16 1.36
CA GLN A 133 30.95 17.22 0.18
C GLN A 133 31.21 15.84 -0.45
N LEU A 134 31.42 14.83 0.40
CA LEU A 134 31.66 13.46 -0.05
C LEU A 134 31.08 12.47 0.98
N ALA A 135 30.02 11.78 0.57
CA ALA A 135 29.28 10.80 1.36
C ALA A 135 29.74 9.37 1.02
N ASN A 136 29.97 8.54 2.03
CA ASN A 136 30.20 7.10 1.82
C ASN A 136 28.88 6.35 1.84
N ILE A 137 28.61 5.59 0.78
CA ILE A 137 27.47 4.68 0.69
C ILE A 137 27.98 3.26 0.91
N ARG A 138 27.35 2.51 1.81
CA ARG A 138 27.87 1.26 2.38
C ARG A 138 26.98 0.06 2.08
N GLN A 139 27.54 -1.13 2.18
CA GLN A 139 26.83 -2.40 1.97
C GLN A 139 25.90 -2.76 3.13
N GLN A 140 26.20 -2.27 4.33
CA GLN A 140 25.48 -2.58 5.57
C GLN A 140 25.27 -1.29 6.39
N PRO A 141 24.24 -1.23 7.25
CA PRO A 141 23.94 -0.07 8.11
C PRO A 141 24.92 0.04 9.28
N THR A 142 26.21 0.17 8.99
CA THR A 142 27.27 0.28 10.00
C THR A 142 28.48 1.00 9.46
N ALA A 143 29.19 1.73 10.33
CA ALA A 143 30.41 2.45 9.99
C ALA A 143 31.54 1.54 9.50
N LYS A 144 31.49 0.24 9.85
CA LYS A 144 32.44 -0.79 9.40
C LYS A 144 32.07 -1.44 8.07
N GLY A 145 30.86 -1.20 7.55
CA GLY A 145 30.38 -1.84 6.34
C GLY A 145 31.17 -1.40 5.12
N GLY A 146 31.43 -2.32 4.18
CA GLY A 146 32.19 -2.02 2.96
C GLY A 146 31.57 -0.87 2.16
N ILE A 147 32.40 0.00 1.58
CA ILE A 147 31.94 1.12 0.76
C ILE A 147 31.54 0.59 -0.62
N VAL A 148 30.29 0.82 -1.01
CA VAL A 148 29.76 0.53 -2.35
C VAL A 148 30.18 1.61 -3.34
N THR A 149 30.00 2.87 -2.95
CA THR A 149 30.32 4.04 -3.77
C THR A 149 30.42 5.28 -2.87
N ARG A 150 30.82 6.41 -3.47
CA ARG A 150 30.74 7.72 -2.84
C ARG A 150 29.87 8.65 -3.66
N LEU A 151 29.07 9.46 -2.98
CA LEU A 151 28.24 10.49 -3.58
C LEU A 151 28.75 11.87 -3.18
N LYS A 152 28.56 12.86 -4.04
CA LYS A 152 28.94 14.25 -3.81
C LYS A 152 27.75 15.06 -3.31
N LYS A 153 28.05 16.23 -2.73
CA LYS A 153 27.01 17.20 -2.38
C LYS A 153 26.15 17.51 -3.60
N GLY A 154 24.83 17.45 -3.40
CA GLY A 154 23.86 17.72 -4.45
C GLY A 154 23.36 16.47 -5.19
N ASP A 155 24.04 15.33 -5.06
CA ASP A 155 23.54 14.05 -5.59
C ASP A 155 22.26 13.63 -4.87
N TYR A 156 21.39 12.87 -5.55
CA TYR A 156 20.14 12.39 -5.00
C TYR A 156 20.09 10.87 -4.91
N VAL A 157 19.38 10.37 -3.91
CA VAL A 157 19.04 8.95 -3.75
C VAL A 157 17.59 8.79 -3.36
N THR A 158 17.02 7.60 -3.55
CA THR A 158 15.66 7.28 -3.09
C THR A 158 15.73 6.48 -1.80
N LYS A 159 15.12 6.97 -0.71
CA LYS A 159 15.00 6.22 0.55
C LYS A 159 13.98 5.10 0.39
N THR A 160 14.41 3.86 0.64
CA THR A 160 13.55 2.66 0.58
C THR A 160 13.30 2.02 1.94
N GLY A 161 14.03 2.45 2.97
CA GLY A 161 13.89 1.92 4.32
C GLY A 161 14.81 2.65 5.31
N GLU A 162 14.71 2.27 6.58
CA GLU A 162 15.51 2.82 7.66
C GLU A 162 15.77 1.77 8.73
N GLN A 163 16.97 1.81 9.31
CA GLN A 163 17.38 0.98 10.44
C GLN A 163 18.43 1.74 11.26
N GLU A 164 18.13 2.01 12.53
CA GLU A 164 19.10 2.54 13.52
C GLU A 164 19.89 3.76 13.03
N GLY A 165 19.21 4.75 12.42
CA GLY A 165 19.85 5.97 11.90
C GLY A 165 20.55 5.79 10.54
N TRP A 166 20.46 4.61 9.92
CA TRP A 166 20.87 4.37 8.55
C TRP A 166 19.65 4.29 7.64
N TYR A 167 19.74 4.94 6.49
CA TYR A 167 18.76 4.83 5.43
C TYR A 167 19.20 3.79 4.43
N GLN A 168 18.30 2.85 4.14
CA GLN A 168 18.44 2.04 2.94
C GLN A 168 18.06 2.92 1.75
N VAL A 169 18.94 2.99 0.77
CA VAL A 169 18.80 3.89 -0.36
C VAL A 169 18.99 3.15 -1.67
N LYS A 170 18.18 3.50 -2.66
CA LYS A 170 18.35 3.10 -4.05
C LYS A 170 19.09 4.21 -4.80
N LEU A 171 20.21 3.84 -5.40
CA LEU A 171 21.02 4.70 -6.25
C LEU A 171 20.38 4.83 -7.65
N ASP A 172 20.77 5.85 -8.41
CA ASP A 172 20.31 6.02 -9.80
C ASP A 172 20.73 4.87 -10.72
N SER A 173 21.80 4.15 -10.37
CA SER A 173 22.20 2.89 -11.03
C SER A 173 21.23 1.73 -10.79
N GLY A 174 20.22 1.92 -9.94
CA GLY A 174 19.27 0.89 -9.52
C GLY A 174 19.72 0.04 -8.34
N LYS A 175 20.99 0.14 -7.93
CA LYS A 175 21.56 -0.63 -6.80
C LYS A 175 21.06 -0.11 -5.45
N THR A 176 20.73 -1.02 -4.55
CA THR A 176 20.38 -0.71 -3.16
C THR A 176 21.62 -0.78 -2.25
N ALA A 177 21.75 0.17 -1.34
CA ALA A 177 22.84 0.28 -0.38
C ALA A 177 22.37 1.06 0.87
N TRP A 178 23.30 1.38 1.78
CA TRP A 178 23.03 2.05 3.04
C TRP A 178 23.80 3.37 3.16
N ALA A 179 23.14 4.38 3.72
CA ALA A 179 23.67 5.72 3.93
C ALA A 179 23.32 6.16 5.34
N HIS A 180 24.28 6.71 6.10
CA HIS A 180 23.97 7.24 7.41
C HIS A 180 23.09 8.49 7.27
N SER A 181 22.08 8.66 8.12
CA SER A 181 21.12 9.78 8.02
C SER A 181 21.80 11.15 8.00
N SER A 182 22.92 11.31 8.72
CA SER A 182 23.65 12.58 8.86
C SER A 182 24.32 13.10 7.58
N ILE A 183 24.27 12.37 6.47
CA ILE A 183 24.90 12.79 5.20
C ILE A 183 23.92 13.51 4.26
N PHE A 184 22.63 13.46 4.58
CA PHE A 184 21.55 14.17 3.91
C PHE A 184 21.25 15.45 4.70
#